data_AF-A0A512C4H5-F1
#
_entry.id   AF-A0A512C4H5-F1
#
_cell.length_a   1.000
_cell.length_b   1.000
_cell.length_c   1.000
_cell.angle_alpha   90.00
_cell.angle_beta   90.00
_cell.angle_gamma   90.00
#
_symmetry.space_group_name_H-M   'P 1'
#
loop_
_entity.id
_entity.type
_entity.pdbx_description
1 polymer ?
#
loop_
_entity_poly.entity_id
_entity_poly.type
_entity_poly.pdbx_seq_one_letter_code
_entity_poly.pdbx_strand_id
1 'polypeptide(L)'
;MLKAEMTKKPHTNPTVRPSGWSIGSNGLSSGGQAAVLKQLGVIMSNDYAHVVNEPLPDHLQALLDKIDQHSSRPNNRIKLAPPS
;
A
#
# COMPACT_ATOMS: atom_id res chain seq x y z
N MET A 1 -35.84 -3.49 -26.94
CA MET A 1 -34.48 -3.15 -27.46
C MET A 1 -33.91 -2.03 -26.59
N LEU A 2 -32.59 -2.10 -26.37
CA LEU A 2 -31.71 -1.31 -25.49
C LEU A 2 -31.99 0.23 -25.50
N LYS A 3 -31.70 1.01 -24.46
CA LYS A 3 -30.38 1.19 -23.82
C LYS A 3 -30.52 1.80 -22.41
N ALA A 4 -29.80 1.24 -21.44
CA ALA A 4 -29.44 1.94 -20.22
C ALA A 4 -28.14 2.72 -20.49
N GLU A 5 -28.21 4.05 -20.55
CA GLU A 5 -27.02 4.88 -20.47
C GLU A 5 -26.57 4.96 -19.01
N MET A 6 -25.62 4.10 -18.66
CA MET A 6 -24.92 4.17 -17.39
C MET A 6 -23.78 5.17 -17.57
N THR A 7 -24.05 6.45 -17.25
CA THR A 7 -23.06 7.52 -17.29
C THR A 7 -21.99 7.23 -16.22
N LYS A 8 -20.87 6.63 -16.63
CA LYS A 8 -19.66 6.54 -15.81
C LYS A 8 -19.19 7.97 -15.54
N LYS A 9 -19.49 8.49 -14.35
CA LYS A 9 -18.83 9.70 -13.86
C LYS A 9 -17.35 9.38 -13.71
N PRO A 10 -16.42 10.11 -14.35
CA PRO A 10 -15.02 9.96 -14.05
C PRO A 10 -14.82 10.35 -12.58
N HIS A 11 -14.37 9.41 -11.76
CA HIS A 11 -13.75 9.74 -10.47
C HIS A 11 -12.45 10.47 -10.79
N THR A 12 -12.54 11.77 -11.02
CA THR A 12 -11.37 12.64 -10.92
C THR A 12 -11.06 12.72 -9.44
N ASN A 13 -10.20 11.84 -8.95
CA ASN A 13 -9.59 11.98 -7.64
C ASN A 13 -8.71 13.24 -7.73
N PRO A 14 -9.08 14.38 -7.12
CA PRO A 14 -8.15 15.49 -7.03
C PRO A 14 -7.17 15.07 -5.94
N THR A 15 -6.18 14.27 -6.31
CA THR A 15 -4.95 14.21 -5.53
C THR A 15 -4.31 15.59 -5.67
N VAL A 16 -4.79 16.53 -4.85
CA VAL A 16 -4.08 17.75 -4.50
C VAL A 16 -2.82 17.26 -3.81
N ARG A 17 -1.80 16.97 -4.63
CA ARG A 17 -0.45 16.79 -4.11
C ARG A 17 -0.12 18.09 -3.39
N PRO A 18 0.27 18.08 -2.11
CA PRO A 18 0.66 19.29 -1.43
C PRO A 18 1.81 19.91 -2.22
N SER A 19 1.49 21.01 -2.90
CA SER A 19 2.42 21.80 -3.68
C SER A 19 3.42 22.42 -2.70
N GLY A 20 4.65 21.89 -2.71
CA GLY A 20 5.84 22.69 -2.44
C GLY A 20 6.12 23.07 -0.99
N TRP A 21 6.11 22.13 -0.04
CA TRP A 21 6.91 22.28 1.18
C TRP A 21 8.27 21.59 1.01
N SER A 22 9.25 22.33 0.49
CA SER A 22 10.66 21.92 0.50
C SER A 22 11.31 22.51 1.76
N ILE A 23 11.67 21.68 2.74
CA ILE A 23 12.32 22.11 4.00
C ILE A 23 13.66 22.84 3.79
N GLY A 24 14.23 22.78 2.57
CA GLY A 24 15.45 23.48 2.19
C GLY A 24 15.25 24.85 1.51
N SER A 25 14.03 25.26 1.13
CA SER A 25 13.86 26.46 0.28
C SER A 25 13.79 27.79 1.04
N ASN A 26 13.72 27.78 2.38
CA ASN A 26 13.61 28.99 3.18
C ASN A 26 14.53 28.95 4.40
N GLY A 27 15.77 29.42 4.27
CA GLY A 27 16.58 30.07 5.34
C GLY A 27 16.75 29.42 6.72
N LEU A 28 16.25 28.21 6.96
CA LEU A 28 16.33 27.54 8.26
C LEU A 28 17.77 27.08 8.49
N SER A 29 18.30 27.40 9.67
CA SER A 29 19.55 26.80 10.13
C SER A 29 19.41 25.28 10.19
N SER A 30 20.53 24.54 10.11
CA SER A 30 20.52 23.07 10.20
C SER A 30 19.77 22.56 11.45
N GLY A 31 19.91 23.25 12.58
CA GLY A 31 19.16 22.97 13.81
C GLY A 31 17.65 23.21 13.68
N GLY A 32 17.23 24.28 12.99
CA GLY A 32 15.83 24.55 12.69
C GLY A 32 15.21 23.49 11.77
N GLN A 33 15.95 23.05 10.74
CA GLN A 33 15.52 21.97 9.86
C GLN A 33 15.37 20.65 10.63
N ALA A 34 16.33 20.32 11.51
CA ALA A 34 16.26 19.13 12.34
C ALA A 34 15.06 19.13 13.30
N ALA A 35 14.74 20.29 13.90
CA ALA A 35 13.57 20.44 14.76
C ALA A 35 12.26 20.23 14.00
N VAL A 36 12.14 20.81 12.79
CA VAL A 36 10.97 20.62 11.92
C VAL A 36 10.82 19.15 11.51
N LEU A 37 11.89 18.50 11.08
CA LEU A 37 11.87 17.07 10.71
C LEU A 37 11.50 16.18 11.89
N LYS A 38 12.00 16.49 13.09
CA LYS A 38 11.63 15.77 14.31
C LYS A 38 10.14 15.91 14.61
N GLN A 39 9.60 17.12 14.54
CA GLN A 39 8.18 17.37 14.78
C GLN A 39 7.29 16.70 13.72
N LEU A 40 7.71 16.75 12.46
CA LEU A 40 7.04 16.04 11.36
C LEU A 40 7.03 14.53 11.58
N GLY A 41 8.15 13.94 12.00
CA GLY A 41 8.24 12.52 12.32
C GLY A 41 7.30 12.10 13.44
N VAL A 42 7.15 12.93 14.48
CA VAL A 42 6.19 12.68 15.57
C VAL A 42 4.74 12.71 15.06
N ILE A 43 4.38 13.72 14.25
CA ILE A 43 3.03 13.83 13.68
C ILE A 43 2.74 12.61 12.80
N MET A 44 3.63 12.27 11.88
CA MET A 44 3.47 11.12 11.00
C MET A 44 3.38 9.80 11.77
N SER A 45 4.17 9.64 12.83
CA SER A 45 4.11 8.43 13.67
C SER A 45 2.78 8.32 14.41
N ASN A 46 2.28 9.42 14.97
CA ASN A 46 1.00 9.45 15.67
C ASN A 46 -0.16 9.19 14.71
N ASP A 47 -0.10 9.82 13.53
CA ASP A 47 -1.08 9.63 12.48
C ASP A 47 -1.01 8.21 11.91
N TYR A 48 0.16 7.59 11.79
CA TYR A 48 0.24 6.22 11.26
C TYR A 48 -0.09 5.15 12.33
N ALA A 49 -0.10 5.51 13.61
CA ALA A 49 -0.32 4.57 14.70
C ALA A 49 -1.67 3.86 14.61
N HIS A 50 -2.74 4.53 14.15
CA HIS A 50 -4.05 3.88 14.02
C HIS A 50 -4.03 2.79 12.95
N VAL A 51 -3.38 3.04 11.80
CA VAL A 51 -3.26 2.07 10.70
C VAL A 51 -2.48 0.83 11.13
N VAL A 52 -1.40 1.00 11.90
CA VAL A 52 -0.58 -0.13 12.39
C VAL A 52 -1.32 -0.97 13.43
N ASN A 53 -2.15 -0.33 14.25
CA ASN A 53 -2.89 -1.01 15.32
C ASN A 53 -4.24 -1.57 14.85
N GLU A 54 -4.66 -1.28 13.62
CA GLU A 54 -5.84 -1.91 13.05
C GLU A 54 -5.61 -3.42 12.88
N PRO A 55 -6.61 -4.25 13.23
CA PRO A 55 -6.51 -5.68 12.99
C PRO A 55 -6.36 -5.94 11.49
N LEU A 56 -5.51 -6.90 11.14
CA LEU A 56 -5.31 -7.28 9.74
C LEU A 56 -6.68 -7.67 9.13
N PRO A 57 -7.08 -7.06 8.00
CA PRO A 57 -8.34 -7.41 7.36
C PRO A 57 -8.45 -8.90 7.03
N ASP A 58 -9.58 -9.53 7.35
CA ASP A 58 -9.83 -10.97 7.18
C ASP A 58 -9.55 -11.48 5.75
N HIS A 59 -9.79 -10.63 4.75
CA HIS A 59 -9.56 -10.98 3.35
C HIS A 59 -8.07 -11.12 3.02
N LEU A 60 -7.19 -10.38 3.68
CA LEU A 60 -5.73 -10.53 3.53
C LEU A 60 -5.26 -11.83 4.18
N GLN A 61 -5.81 -12.17 5.35
CA GLN A 61 -5.54 -13.45 6.00
C GLN A 61 -5.97 -14.62 5.11
N ALA A 62 -7.17 -14.57 4.55
CA ALA A 62 -7.66 -15.60 3.63
C ALA A 62 -6.84 -15.69 2.33
N LEU A 63 -6.20 -14.60 1.89
CA LEU A 63 -5.29 -14.60 0.75
C LEU A 63 -3.95 -15.26 1.11
N LEU A 64 -3.40 -14.97 2.28
CA LEU A 64 -2.18 -15.62 2.78
C LEU A 64 -2.39 -17.14 2.91
N ASP A 65 -3.52 -17.57 3.49
CA ASP A 65 -3.85 -18.99 3.62
C ASP A 65 -3.94 -19.69 2.26
N LYS A 66 -4.51 -19.03 1.24
CA LYS A 66 -4.54 -19.56 -0.13
C LYS A 66 -3.15 -19.69 -0.72
N ILE A 67 -2.29 -18.68 -0.53
CA ILE A 67 -0.91 -18.72 -1.03
C ILE A 67 -0.15 -19.89 -0.40
N ASP A 68 -0.28 -20.10 0.91
CA ASP A 68 0.38 -21.20 1.62
C ASP A 68 -0.12 -22.59 1.17
N GLN A 69 -1.42 -22.73 0.91
CA GLN A 69 -2.00 -23.96 0.35
C GLN A 69 -1.49 -24.27 -1.06
N HIS A 70 -1.26 -23.24 -1.88
CA HIS A 70 -0.71 -23.40 -3.22
C HIS A 70 0.81 -23.65 -3.23
N SER A 71 1.54 -23.03 -2.30
CA SER A 71 2.99 -23.20 -2.13
C SER A 71 3.36 -24.59 -1.61
N SER A 72 2.53 -25.16 -0.74
CA SER A 72 2.72 -26.50 -0.16
C SER A 72 2.33 -27.65 -1.09
N ARG A 73 1.82 -27.35 -2.28
CA ARG A 73 1.45 -28.38 -3.25
C ARG A 73 2.74 -28.94 -3.86
N PRO A 74 3.13 -30.20 -3.56
CA PRO A 74 4.34 -30.77 -4.13
C PRO A 74 4.20 -30.69 -5.65
N ASN A 75 5.17 -30.03 -6.27
CA ASN A 75 5.35 -29.96 -7.70
C ASN A 75 5.41 -31.41 -8.18
N ASN A 76 4.26 -31.94 -8.65
CA ASN A 76 4.11 -33.32 -9.05
C ASN A 76 4.84 -33.45 -10.38
N ARG A 77 6.17 -33.52 -10.28
CA ARG A 77 7.11 -33.79 -11.35
C ARG A 77 6.62 -35.07 -11.98
N ILE A 78 5.98 -34.91 -13.15
CA ILE A 78 5.52 -35.97 -14.02
C ILE A 78 6.61 -37.03 -14.03
N LYS A 79 6.37 -38.17 -13.37
CA LYS A 79 7.25 -39.33 -13.43
C LYS A 79 7.14 -39.85 -14.86
N LEU A 80 8.00 -39.34 -15.74
CA LEU A 80 8.22 -39.90 -17.06
C LEU A 80 8.68 -41.35 -16.82
N ALA A 81 7.83 -42.31 -17.16
CA ALA A 81 8.20 -43.72 -17.10
C ALA A 81 9.43 -43.95 -18.00
N PRO A 82 10.40 -44.79 -17.57
CA PRO A 82 11.56 -45.08 -18.39
C PRO A 82 11.12 -45.77 -19.69
N PRO A 83 11.66 -45.39 -20.86
CA PRO A 83 11.36 -46.07 -22.11
C PRO A 83 11.86 -47.52 -22.04
N SER A 84 11.01 -48.44 -22.51
CA SER A 84 11.29 -49.88 -22.66
C SER A 84 12.33 -50.17 -23.74
#